data_AF-W2XYV4-F1
#
_entry.id   AF-W2XYV4-F1
#
_cell.length_a   1.000
_cell.length_b   1.000
_cell.length_c   1.000
_cell.angle_alpha   90.00
_cell.angle_beta   90.00
_cell.angle_gamma   90.00
#
_symmetry.space_group_name_H-M   'P 1'
#
loop_
_entity.id
_entity.type
_entity.pdbx_description
1 polymer ?
#
loop_
_entity_poly.entity_id
_entity_poly.type
_entity_poly.pdbx_seq_one_letter_code
_entity_poly.pdbx_strand_id
1 'polypeptide(L)'
;MSSIITLSSRHIVNNGYNNVLRYEFPGSSVEFKEAEIAIHSINMFNSQFNIDSGAYGNHTFKILMPTANSYSTVQIVLKDGYYSYANINSAVQASLISSGAYLINADGDNVFYFNLSENATYYSCQIDLSPVPTSLPSGWTRPPTGLYSTSGTGLPLGFTFVPKLNIDNTEFGKIIGFEAGTYPTQSLYTLQSILSPIPPQINPVSSYQLRCSLVNNPYCIPDDILTTFNTAGTTIGQLVSYQPNEFCWVDVPNGSYASITITVVDQEERFAKLNDTNMLISLIIRQKK
;
A
#
# COMPACT_ATOMS: atom_id res chain seq x y z
N MET A 1 36.91 -17.53 -14.16
CA MET A 1 36.00 -17.19 -15.28
C MET A 1 34.68 -16.72 -14.66
N SER A 2 34.03 -15.70 -15.21
CA SER A 2 32.72 -15.24 -14.72
C SER A 2 31.64 -15.48 -15.77
N SER A 3 30.45 -15.86 -15.33
CA SER A 3 29.31 -16.18 -16.19
C SER A 3 28.09 -15.40 -15.72
N ILE A 4 27.29 -14.90 -16.66
CA ILE A 4 26.07 -14.14 -16.39
C ILE A 4 24.87 -15.07 -16.59
N ILE A 5 23.93 -15.03 -15.65
CA ILE A 5 22.64 -15.70 -15.76
C ILE A 5 21.56 -14.63 -15.69
N THR A 6 20.64 -14.65 -16.64
CA THR A 6 19.58 -13.63 -16.74
C THR A 6 18.21 -14.29 -16.60
N LEU A 7 17.44 -13.82 -15.62
CA LEU A 7 16.06 -14.21 -15.39
C LEU A 7 15.15 -13.07 -15.82
N SER A 8 14.31 -13.34 -16.82
CA SER A 8 13.24 -12.44 -17.26
C SER A 8 11.85 -12.97 -16.91
N SER A 9 10.81 -12.27 -17.35
CA SER A 9 9.39 -12.66 -17.26
C SER A 9 9.08 -14.12 -17.65
N ARG A 10 9.88 -14.73 -18.54
CA ARG A 10 9.73 -16.15 -18.95
C ARG A 10 10.00 -17.16 -17.84
N HIS A 11 10.71 -16.73 -16.79
CA HIS A 11 11.13 -17.58 -15.69
C HIS A 11 10.21 -17.43 -14.48
N ILE A 12 9.17 -16.59 -14.55
CA ILE A 12 8.23 -16.38 -13.45
C ILE A 12 7.47 -17.68 -13.18
N VAL A 13 7.50 -18.11 -11.92
CA VAL A 13 6.68 -19.21 -11.43
C VAL A 13 5.33 -18.64 -11.04
N ASN A 14 4.26 -19.16 -11.65
CA ASN A 14 2.90 -18.67 -11.37
C ASN A 14 2.47 -19.07 -9.95
N ASN A 15 2.50 -18.10 -9.04
CA ASN A 15 2.09 -18.25 -7.65
C ASN A 15 1.05 -17.19 -7.22
N GLY A 16 0.56 -16.36 -8.15
CA GLY A 16 -0.34 -15.23 -7.87
C GLY A 16 0.34 -13.94 -7.40
N TYR A 17 1.65 -13.97 -7.14
CA TYR A 17 2.46 -12.83 -6.68
C TYR A 17 3.52 -12.38 -7.68
N ASN A 18 3.86 -13.21 -8.68
CA ASN A 18 4.90 -12.95 -9.69
C ASN A 18 6.29 -12.59 -9.13
N ASN A 19 6.57 -13.03 -7.90
CA ASN A 19 7.77 -12.70 -7.15
C ASN A 19 8.81 -13.83 -7.10
N VAL A 20 8.49 -14.99 -7.67
CA VAL A 20 9.37 -16.15 -7.76
C VAL A 20 9.80 -16.34 -9.20
N LEU A 21 11.11 -16.37 -9.45
CA LEU A 21 11.71 -16.66 -10.75
C LEU A 21 12.56 -17.92 -10.65
N ARG A 22 12.39 -18.85 -11.58
CA ARG A 22 13.12 -20.11 -11.61
C ARG A 22 13.80 -20.32 -12.95
N TYR A 23 15.12 -20.42 -12.92
CA TYR A 23 15.96 -20.73 -14.08
C TYR A 23 16.43 -22.18 -14.00
N GLU A 24 16.09 -22.98 -15.01
CA GLU A 24 16.55 -24.36 -15.16
C GLU A 24 17.86 -24.39 -15.97
N PHE A 25 18.87 -25.09 -15.47
CA PHE A 25 20.13 -25.19 -16.20
C PHE A 25 19.99 -26.09 -17.45
N PRO A 26 20.58 -25.68 -18.60
CA PRO A 26 20.62 -26.54 -19.77
C PRO A 26 21.53 -27.75 -19.49
N GLY A 27 20.99 -28.97 -19.63
CA GLY A 27 21.75 -30.20 -19.42
C GLY A 27 21.57 -30.87 -18.04
N SER A 28 20.42 -30.67 -17.39
CA SER A 28 19.95 -31.30 -16.14
C SER A 28 20.56 -30.79 -14.83
N SER A 29 21.88 -30.58 -14.76
CA SER A 29 22.51 -30.02 -13.55
C SER A 29 23.88 -29.40 -13.82
N VAL A 30 24.22 -28.37 -13.06
CA VAL A 30 25.55 -27.75 -13.05
C VAL A 30 26.21 -28.01 -11.71
N GLU A 31 27.48 -28.43 -11.74
CA GLU A 31 28.30 -28.60 -10.54
C GLU A 31 28.98 -27.27 -10.18
N PHE A 32 28.69 -26.76 -8.99
CA PHE A 32 29.40 -25.62 -8.41
C PHE A 32 30.44 -26.13 -7.42
N LYS A 33 31.70 -25.73 -7.64
CA LYS A 33 32.85 -25.98 -6.76
C LYS A 33 33.53 -24.65 -6.49
N GLU A 34 33.63 -24.29 -5.22
CA GLU A 34 34.22 -23.03 -4.74
C GLU A 34 33.71 -21.85 -5.56
N ALA A 35 32.38 -21.75 -5.71
CA ALA A 35 31.75 -20.70 -6.50
C ALA A 35 31.19 -19.59 -5.61
N GLU A 36 31.12 -18.39 -6.17
CA GLU A 36 30.47 -17.23 -5.57
C GLU A 36 29.46 -16.65 -6.56
N ILE A 37 28.37 -16.11 -6.02
CA ILE A 37 27.29 -15.47 -6.77
C ILE A 37 27.10 -14.04 -6.27
N ALA A 38 26.79 -13.12 -7.19
CA ALA A 38 26.41 -11.76 -6.88
C ALA A 38 25.31 -11.26 -7.82
N ILE A 39 24.63 -10.18 -7.43
CA ILE A 39 23.69 -9.47 -8.30
C ILE A 39 24.47 -8.56 -9.24
N HIS A 40 24.19 -8.70 -10.54
CA HIS A 40 24.72 -7.78 -11.55
C HIS A 40 23.79 -6.58 -11.75
N SER A 41 22.49 -6.82 -11.91
CA SER A 41 21.48 -5.77 -12.05
C SER A 41 20.07 -6.31 -11.82
N ILE A 42 19.19 -5.47 -11.30
CA ILE A 42 17.75 -5.73 -11.18
C ILE A 42 17.03 -4.59 -11.89
N ASN A 43 16.15 -4.94 -12.83
CA ASN A 43 15.27 -3.98 -13.50
C ASN A 43 13.84 -4.51 -13.42
N MET A 44 12.97 -3.80 -12.73
CA MET A 44 11.56 -4.18 -12.57
C MET A 44 10.69 -2.95 -12.42
N PHE A 45 9.43 -3.01 -12.86
CA PHE A 45 8.51 -1.90 -12.65
C PHE A 45 7.99 -1.87 -11.21
N ASN A 46 7.94 -0.68 -10.62
CA ASN A 46 7.23 -0.45 -9.37
C ASN A 46 5.72 -0.62 -9.64
N SER A 47 5.20 -1.79 -9.33
CA SER A 47 3.82 -2.19 -9.62
C SER A 47 3.06 -2.59 -8.37
N GLN A 48 3.58 -2.27 -7.18
CA GLN A 48 2.98 -2.66 -5.93
C GLN A 48 1.82 -1.75 -5.55
N PHE A 49 0.73 -2.38 -5.13
CA PHE A 49 -0.41 -1.67 -4.59
C PHE A 49 -0.22 -1.50 -3.09
N ASN A 50 -0.56 -0.31 -2.60
CA ASN A 50 -0.55 -0.07 -1.16
C ASN A 50 -1.86 -0.47 -0.49
N ILE A 51 -2.96 -0.51 -1.25
CA ILE A 51 -4.23 -1.08 -0.85
C ILE A 51 -4.44 -2.37 -1.64
N ASP A 52 -4.50 -3.51 -0.95
CA ASP A 52 -4.78 -4.81 -1.56
C ASP A 52 -5.51 -5.71 -0.56
N SER A 53 -6.75 -6.06 -0.92
CA SER A 53 -7.63 -6.87 -0.09
C SER A 53 -7.10 -8.28 0.17
N GLY A 54 -6.36 -8.87 -0.77
CA GLY A 54 -5.81 -10.21 -0.66
C GLY A 54 -4.46 -10.27 0.03
N ALA A 55 -3.59 -9.27 -0.18
CA ALA A 55 -2.25 -9.23 0.39
C ALA A 55 -2.20 -8.62 1.80
N TYR A 56 -3.00 -7.58 2.04
CA TYR A 56 -2.95 -6.79 3.29
C TYR A 56 -4.29 -6.67 4.01
N GLY A 57 -5.41 -6.92 3.32
CA GLY A 57 -6.75 -6.79 3.92
C GLY A 57 -7.12 -5.36 4.30
N ASN A 58 -6.37 -4.34 3.88
CA ASN A 58 -6.44 -2.95 4.33
C ASN A 58 -7.41 -2.05 3.51
N HIS A 59 -8.54 -2.60 3.07
CA HIS A 59 -9.39 -1.99 2.03
C HIS A 59 -10.69 -1.35 2.56
N THR A 60 -10.95 -1.38 3.86
CA THR A 60 -12.24 -0.93 4.43
C THR A 60 -12.06 -0.04 5.64
N PHE A 61 -12.98 0.90 5.80
CA PHE A 61 -13.18 1.68 7.03
C PHE A 61 -14.57 2.32 7.00
N LYS A 62 -14.95 3.04 8.06
CA LYS A 62 -16.29 3.64 8.17
C LYS A 62 -16.21 5.12 8.53
N ILE A 63 -17.21 5.86 8.06
CA ILE A 63 -17.45 7.24 8.50
C ILE A 63 -18.85 7.30 9.08
N LEU A 64 -18.95 7.81 10.31
CA LEU A 64 -20.21 8.07 10.98
C LEU A 64 -20.62 9.50 10.64
N MET A 65 -21.64 9.64 9.80
CA MET A 65 -22.18 10.92 9.36
C MET A 65 -23.35 11.34 10.27
N PRO A 66 -23.36 12.57 10.80
CA PRO A 66 -24.43 13.02 11.68
C PRO A 66 -25.76 13.19 10.96
N THR A 67 -26.83 12.59 11.48
CA THR A 67 -28.18 12.63 10.90
C THR A 67 -29.23 12.68 12.01
N ALA A 68 -30.20 13.60 11.93
CA ALA A 68 -31.17 13.83 12.99
C ALA A 68 -30.49 13.96 14.38
N ASN A 69 -30.83 13.11 15.35
CA ASN A 69 -30.23 13.10 16.70
C ASN A 69 -29.17 12.00 16.88
N SER A 70 -28.66 11.41 15.80
CA SER A 70 -27.74 10.26 15.83
C SER A 70 -26.71 10.33 14.70
N TYR A 71 -25.97 9.24 14.49
CA TYR A 71 -25.04 9.05 13.39
C TYR A 71 -25.50 7.90 12.49
N SER A 72 -25.41 8.11 11.18
CA SER A 72 -25.58 7.07 10.16
C SER A 72 -24.21 6.59 9.68
N THR A 73 -24.02 5.27 9.59
CA THR A 73 -22.75 4.68 9.15
C THR A 73 -22.66 4.63 7.63
N VAL A 74 -21.60 5.22 7.09
CA VAL A 74 -21.18 5.09 5.69
C VAL A 74 -19.95 4.20 5.64
N GLN A 75 -20.07 3.02 5.04
CA GLN A 75 -18.94 2.12 4.84
C GLN A 75 -18.18 2.53 3.57
N ILE A 76 -16.86 2.67 3.70
CA ILE A 76 -15.94 2.94 2.61
C ILE A 76 -15.24 1.63 2.25
N VAL A 77 -15.29 1.27 0.97
CA VAL A 77 -14.58 0.11 0.42
C VAL A 77 -13.70 0.61 -0.71
N LEU A 78 -12.38 0.61 -0.47
CA LEU A 78 -11.38 0.91 -1.48
C LEU A 78 -11.20 -0.32 -2.38
N LYS A 79 -10.96 -0.10 -3.67
CA LYS A 79 -10.56 -1.16 -4.59
C LYS A 79 -9.05 -1.41 -4.44
N ASP A 80 -8.58 -2.57 -4.88
CA ASP A 80 -7.15 -2.85 -4.91
C ASP A 80 -6.46 -1.86 -5.86
N GLY A 81 -5.37 -1.23 -5.40
CA GLY A 81 -4.67 -0.22 -6.19
C GLY A 81 -3.67 0.61 -5.38
N TYR A 82 -3.06 1.58 -6.06
CA TYR A 82 -2.18 2.57 -5.45
C TYR A 82 -2.97 3.84 -5.11
N TYR A 83 -2.96 4.24 -3.84
CA TYR A 83 -3.70 5.38 -3.33
C TYR A 83 -2.79 6.37 -2.60
N SER A 84 -2.70 7.60 -3.11
CA SER A 84 -2.26 8.74 -2.30
C SER A 84 -3.38 9.19 -1.35
N TYR A 85 -3.06 10.03 -0.36
CA TYR A 85 -4.07 10.64 0.52
C TYR A 85 -5.18 11.36 -0.26
N ALA A 86 -4.84 12.06 -1.34
CA ALA A 86 -5.81 12.69 -2.22
C ALA A 86 -6.74 11.68 -2.92
N ASN A 87 -6.22 10.51 -3.31
CA ASN A 87 -7.03 9.44 -3.90
C ASN A 87 -7.96 8.80 -2.87
N ILE A 88 -7.49 8.60 -1.62
CA ILE A 88 -8.32 8.11 -0.52
C ILE A 88 -9.46 9.11 -0.26
N ASN A 89 -9.14 10.40 -0.16
CA ASN A 89 -10.13 11.44 0.03
C ASN A 89 -11.16 11.47 -1.09
N SER A 90 -10.74 11.31 -2.35
CA SER A 90 -11.64 11.22 -3.51
C SER A 90 -12.57 10.00 -3.42
N ALA A 91 -12.07 8.84 -2.96
CA ALA A 91 -12.87 7.65 -2.76
C ALA A 91 -13.89 7.80 -1.62
N VAL A 92 -13.52 8.51 -0.56
CA VAL A 92 -14.43 8.91 0.52
C VAL A 92 -15.55 9.78 -0.03
N GLN A 93 -15.20 10.83 -0.78
CA GLN A 93 -16.17 11.75 -1.39
C GLN A 93 -17.14 11.01 -2.32
N ALA A 94 -16.66 10.08 -3.15
CA ALA A 94 -17.52 9.26 -4.00
C ALA A 94 -18.52 8.41 -3.19
N SER A 95 -18.07 7.83 -2.07
CA SER A 95 -18.93 7.04 -1.19
C SER A 95 -19.95 7.91 -0.44
N LEU A 96 -19.58 9.13 -0.05
CA LEU A 96 -20.47 10.11 0.55
C LEU A 96 -21.52 10.61 -0.45
N ILE A 97 -21.15 10.81 -1.72
CA ILE A 97 -22.11 11.12 -2.80
C ILE A 97 -23.10 9.98 -2.95
N SER A 98 -22.62 8.73 -3.06
CA SER A 98 -23.49 7.56 -3.19
C SER A 98 -24.43 7.38 -2.01
N SER A 99 -24.02 7.77 -0.81
CA SER A 99 -24.84 7.71 0.41
C SER A 99 -25.72 8.95 0.61
N GLY A 100 -25.56 9.99 -0.21
CA GLY A 100 -26.25 11.28 -0.08
C GLY A 100 -25.89 12.05 1.18
N ALA A 101 -24.65 11.92 1.66
CA ALA A 101 -24.13 12.55 2.87
C ALA A 101 -23.28 13.80 2.57
N TYR A 102 -23.76 14.63 1.65
CA TYR A 102 -23.13 15.87 1.20
C TYR A 102 -24.20 16.95 1.00
N LEU A 103 -23.80 18.22 0.88
CA LEU A 103 -24.67 19.32 0.45
C LEU A 103 -24.12 19.96 -0.82
N ILE A 104 -24.94 20.74 -1.51
CA ILE A 104 -24.55 21.45 -2.73
C ILE A 104 -24.57 22.94 -2.43
N ASN A 105 -23.45 23.65 -2.64
CA ASN A 105 -23.37 25.09 -2.39
C ASN A 105 -24.11 25.90 -3.48
N ALA A 106 -24.10 27.24 -3.34
CA ALA A 106 -24.75 28.12 -4.31
C ALA A 106 -24.13 28.09 -5.71
N ASP A 107 -22.85 27.72 -5.81
CA ASP A 107 -22.10 27.60 -7.07
C ASP A 107 -22.30 26.25 -7.77
N GLY A 108 -22.98 25.30 -7.11
CA GLY A 108 -23.24 23.95 -7.61
C GLY A 108 -22.21 22.91 -7.19
N ASP A 109 -21.24 23.26 -6.35
CA ASP A 109 -20.20 22.34 -5.87
C ASP A 109 -20.69 21.50 -4.69
N ASN A 110 -20.25 20.25 -4.67
CA ASN A 110 -20.50 19.34 -3.55
C ASN A 110 -19.59 19.68 -2.37
N VAL A 111 -20.21 19.99 -1.23
CA VAL A 111 -19.53 20.26 0.03
C VAL A 111 -19.51 19.01 0.90
N PHE A 112 -18.29 18.64 1.31
CA PHE A 112 -18.02 17.53 2.20
C PHE A 112 -17.56 18.02 3.58
N TYR A 113 -17.92 17.26 4.61
CA TYR A 113 -17.65 17.59 6.01
C TYR A 113 -16.49 16.76 6.61
N PHE A 114 -15.81 15.99 5.77
CA PHE A 114 -14.67 15.16 6.11
C PHE A 114 -13.59 15.43 5.06
N ASN A 115 -12.37 15.67 5.52
CA ASN A 115 -11.20 15.79 4.66
C ASN A 115 -10.03 15.07 5.30
N LEU A 116 -9.25 14.37 4.48
CA LEU A 116 -8.04 13.67 4.88
C LEU A 116 -6.86 14.20 4.09
N SER A 117 -5.80 14.60 4.78
CA SER A 117 -4.62 15.26 4.20
C SER A 117 -3.33 14.81 4.87
N GLU A 118 -2.21 14.98 4.17
CA GLU A 118 -0.89 14.79 4.75
C GLU A 118 -0.43 16.04 5.49
N ASN A 119 0.20 15.84 6.66
CA ASN A 119 0.88 16.89 7.39
C ASN A 119 2.37 16.59 7.48
N ALA A 120 3.14 17.15 6.54
CA ALA A 120 4.58 16.94 6.44
C ALA A 120 5.37 17.48 7.66
N THR A 121 4.86 18.53 8.33
CA THR A 121 5.51 19.12 9.51
C THR A 121 5.56 18.15 10.68
N TYR A 122 4.50 17.36 10.86
CA TYR A 122 4.37 16.40 11.97
C TYR A 122 4.55 14.95 11.53
N TYR A 123 4.89 14.70 10.26
CA TYR A 123 4.96 13.35 9.68
C TYR A 123 3.71 12.50 10.05
N SER A 124 2.53 13.10 9.90
CA SER A 124 1.26 12.50 10.33
C SER A 124 0.18 12.70 9.28
N CYS A 125 -0.85 11.88 9.36
CA CYS A 125 -2.08 12.13 8.63
C CYS A 125 -2.93 13.11 9.45
N GLN A 126 -3.47 14.13 8.80
CA GLN A 126 -4.43 15.05 9.40
C GLN A 126 -5.84 14.75 8.88
N ILE A 127 -6.79 14.72 9.80
CA ILE A 127 -8.20 14.63 9.48
C ILE A 127 -8.86 15.93 9.91
N ASP A 128 -9.51 16.59 8.96
CA ASP A 128 -10.31 17.78 9.21
C ASP A 128 -11.79 17.43 9.12
N LEU A 129 -12.51 17.71 10.19
CA LEU A 129 -13.91 17.38 10.37
C LEU A 129 -14.69 18.67 10.59
N SER A 130 -15.54 19.00 9.63
CA SER A 130 -16.37 20.21 9.70
C SER A 130 -17.75 19.88 10.25
N PRO A 131 -18.35 20.79 11.05
CA PRO A 131 -19.68 20.56 11.61
C PRO A 131 -20.75 20.57 10.50
N VAL A 132 -21.61 19.55 10.49
CA VAL A 132 -22.77 19.48 9.60
C VAL A 132 -23.85 20.42 10.14
N PRO A 133 -24.40 21.34 9.32
CA PRO A 133 -25.36 22.33 9.77
C PRO A 133 -26.71 21.68 10.10
N THR A 134 -27.46 22.28 11.02
CA THR A 134 -28.80 21.80 11.41
C THR A 134 -29.89 22.18 10.41
N SER A 135 -29.63 23.22 9.62
CA SER A 135 -30.49 23.71 8.55
C SER A 135 -29.68 23.96 7.29
N LEU A 136 -30.36 23.95 6.15
CA LEU A 136 -29.72 24.25 4.88
C LEU A 136 -29.21 25.71 4.88
N PRO A 137 -27.91 25.95 4.64
CA PRO A 137 -27.40 27.31 4.51
C PRO A 137 -28.05 28.05 3.34
N SER A 138 -28.06 29.39 3.39
CA SER A 138 -28.69 30.21 2.34
C SER A 138 -28.07 29.93 0.98
N GLY A 139 -28.91 29.66 -0.02
CA GLY A 139 -28.50 29.37 -1.40
C GLY A 139 -28.00 27.94 -1.63
N TRP A 140 -27.94 27.09 -0.60
CA TRP A 140 -27.51 25.70 -0.75
C TRP A 140 -28.69 24.81 -1.09
N THR A 141 -28.42 23.63 -1.65
CA THR A 141 -29.44 22.61 -1.95
C THR A 141 -29.06 21.25 -1.37
N ARG A 142 -30.08 20.42 -1.14
CA ARG A 142 -29.93 19.04 -0.66
C ARG A 142 -29.64 18.11 -1.84
N PRO A 143 -28.95 16.99 -1.60
CA PRO A 143 -28.80 15.96 -2.62
C PRO A 143 -30.16 15.36 -2.98
N PRO A 144 -30.34 14.87 -4.21
CA PRO A 144 -31.62 14.34 -4.68
C PRO A 144 -32.04 13.08 -3.93
N THR A 145 -31.09 12.27 -3.46
CA THR A 145 -31.32 11.00 -2.75
C THR A 145 -30.33 10.82 -1.60
N GLY A 146 -30.62 9.90 -0.69
CA GLY A 146 -29.72 9.49 0.40
C GLY A 146 -29.91 10.28 1.69
N LEU A 147 -28.92 10.24 2.58
CA LEU A 147 -29.06 10.64 3.98
C LEU A 147 -29.58 12.07 4.18
N TYR A 148 -29.00 13.06 3.50
CA TYR A 148 -29.37 14.47 3.64
C TYR A 148 -30.45 14.94 2.67
N SER A 149 -30.98 14.05 1.83
CA SER A 149 -32.12 14.35 0.96
C SER A 149 -33.39 14.62 1.78
N THR A 150 -34.40 15.26 1.18
CA THR A 150 -35.68 15.55 1.84
C THR A 150 -36.44 14.27 2.24
N SER A 151 -36.24 13.18 1.51
CA SER A 151 -36.79 11.85 1.82
C SER A 151 -35.90 10.98 2.71
N GLY A 152 -34.71 11.46 3.07
CA GLY A 152 -33.75 10.74 3.91
C GLY A 152 -33.93 11.01 5.40
N THR A 153 -32.93 10.62 6.19
CA THR A 153 -32.86 10.89 7.64
C THR A 153 -32.75 12.39 7.95
N GLY A 154 -32.29 13.18 6.97
CA GLY A 154 -32.19 14.63 7.06
C GLY A 154 -30.90 15.12 7.73
N LEU A 155 -30.80 16.44 7.87
CA LEU A 155 -29.70 17.08 8.58
C LEU A 155 -29.81 16.83 10.09
N PRO A 156 -28.72 17.05 10.85
CA PRO A 156 -28.78 17.02 12.30
C PRO A 156 -29.84 17.96 12.89
N LEU A 157 -30.44 17.56 14.01
CA LEU A 157 -31.43 18.37 14.72
C LEU A 157 -30.84 18.90 16.04
N GLY A 158 -31.23 20.11 16.43
CA GLY A 158 -30.83 20.75 17.69
C GLY A 158 -29.41 21.34 17.70
N PHE A 159 -28.41 20.55 17.31
CA PHE A 159 -27.00 20.95 17.34
C PHE A 159 -26.25 20.55 16.07
N THR A 160 -25.24 21.31 15.71
CA THR A 160 -24.32 20.96 14.64
C THR A 160 -23.36 19.89 15.13
N PHE A 161 -23.25 18.76 14.45
CA PHE A 161 -22.34 17.68 14.85
C PHE A 161 -21.23 17.51 13.82
N VAL A 162 -20.03 17.15 14.27
CA VAL A 162 -18.94 16.74 13.36
C VAL A 162 -19.06 15.26 13.01
N PRO A 163 -18.70 14.85 11.77
CA PRO A 163 -18.54 13.44 11.45
C PRO A 163 -17.50 12.76 12.32
N LYS A 164 -17.55 11.43 12.39
CA LYS A 164 -16.51 10.63 13.07
C LYS A 164 -15.92 9.62 12.10
N LEU A 165 -14.60 9.52 12.07
CA LEU A 165 -13.90 8.41 11.45
C LEU A 165 -13.99 7.19 12.38
N ASN A 166 -14.37 6.04 11.85
CA ASN A 166 -14.38 4.79 12.57
C ASN A 166 -13.45 3.79 11.86
N ILE A 167 -12.37 3.42 12.54
CA ILE A 167 -11.39 2.43 12.12
C ILE A 167 -11.76 1.11 12.76
N ASP A 168 -12.45 0.27 12.00
CA ASP A 168 -12.79 -1.11 12.34
C ASP A 168 -11.83 -2.13 11.70
N ASN A 169 -10.95 -1.66 10.81
CA ASN A 169 -9.90 -2.44 10.16
C ASN A 169 -8.53 -1.90 10.59
N THR A 170 -7.84 -2.66 11.43
CA THR A 170 -6.52 -2.29 11.96
C THR A 170 -5.46 -2.12 10.88
N GLU A 171 -5.53 -2.90 9.79
CA GLU A 171 -4.56 -2.82 8.70
C GLU A 171 -4.73 -1.54 7.87
N PHE A 172 -5.98 -1.07 7.67
CA PHE A 172 -6.19 0.26 7.10
C PHE A 172 -5.78 1.37 8.08
N GLY A 173 -6.01 1.17 9.38
CA GLY A 173 -5.54 2.08 10.43
C GLY A 173 -4.05 2.40 10.33
N LYS A 174 -3.21 1.39 10.07
CA LYS A 174 -1.76 1.58 9.85
C LYS A 174 -1.43 2.47 8.65
N ILE A 175 -2.22 2.39 7.56
CA ILE A 175 -2.01 3.21 6.35
C ILE A 175 -2.13 4.70 6.66
N ILE A 176 -3.15 5.07 7.44
CA ILE A 176 -3.44 6.47 7.79
C ILE A 176 -2.93 6.89 9.18
N GLY A 177 -2.32 5.98 9.94
CA GLY A 177 -1.72 6.25 11.25
C GLY A 177 -2.70 6.35 12.42
N PHE A 178 -3.82 5.62 12.39
CA PHE A 178 -4.81 5.56 13.47
C PHE A 178 -4.98 4.14 14.00
N GLU A 179 -5.13 4.00 15.31
CA GLU A 179 -5.50 2.72 15.92
C GLU A 179 -6.99 2.41 15.67
N ALA A 180 -7.41 1.17 15.94
CA ALA A 180 -8.82 0.82 15.85
C ALA A 180 -9.63 1.62 16.88
N GLY A 181 -10.68 2.29 16.43
CA GLY A 181 -11.43 3.21 17.27
C GLY A 181 -12.24 4.23 16.48
N THR A 182 -12.94 5.09 17.22
CA THR A 182 -13.73 6.19 16.66
C THR A 182 -13.12 7.53 17.03
N TYR A 183 -12.91 8.38 16.02
CA TYR A 183 -12.25 9.68 16.13
C TYR A 183 -13.14 10.78 15.51
N PRO A 184 -13.52 11.82 16.28
CA PRO A 184 -13.32 11.97 17.72
C PRO A 184 -14.14 10.94 18.53
N THR A 185 -13.62 10.57 19.71
CA THR A 185 -14.25 9.57 20.60
C THR A 185 -15.59 10.09 21.15
N GLN A 186 -15.67 11.38 21.44
CA GLN A 186 -16.89 12.05 21.88
C GLN A 186 -17.55 12.81 20.72
N SER A 187 -18.84 13.10 20.85
CA SER A 187 -19.54 13.95 19.89
C SER A 187 -19.18 15.41 20.14
N LEU A 188 -18.71 16.08 19.09
CA LEU A 188 -18.26 17.47 19.12
C LEU A 188 -19.08 18.32 18.14
N TYR A 189 -19.06 19.64 18.34
CA TYR A 189 -19.96 20.57 17.66
C TYR A 189 -19.26 21.64 16.82
N THR A 190 -17.94 21.74 16.94
CA THR A 190 -17.07 22.69 16.25
C THR A 190 -16.07 21.97 15.38
N LEU A 191 -15.51 22.65 14.39
CA LEU A 191 -14.47 22.11 13.51
C LEU A 191 -13.36 21.45 14.33
N GLN A 192 -12.97 20.23 13.94
CA GLN A 192 -11.89 19.48 14.56
C GLN A 192 -10.82 19.19 13.52
N SER A 193 -9.57 19.36 13.90
CA SER A 193 -8.40 18.90 13.16
C SER A 193 -7.65 17.94 14.06
N ILE A 194 -7.55 16.67 13.66
CA ILE A 194 -6.97 15.59 14.46
C ILE A 194 -5.78 15.03 13.70
N LEU A 195 -4.62 15.00 14.34
CA LEU A 195 -3.42 14.35 13.82
C LEU A 195 -3.40 12.87 14.20
N SER A 196 -2.82 12.06 13.32
CA SER A 196 -2.62 10.65 13.52
C SER A 196 -1.66 10.41 14.70
N PRO A 197 -2.05 9.63 15.74
CA PRO A 197 -1.23 9.43 16.93
C PRO A 197 0.00 8.53 16.66
N ILE A 198 -0.04 7.72 15.60
CA ILE A 198 1.07 6.89 15.15
C ILE A 198 1.53 7.32 13.74
N PRO A 199 2.80 7.06 13.38
CA PRO A 199 3.30 7.35 12.05
C PRO A 199 2.53 6.58 10.98
N PRO A 200 1.99 7.24 9.95
CA PRO A 200 1.26 6.57 8.89
C PRO A 200 2.20 5.79 7.97
N GLN A 201 1.76 4.62 7.52
CA GLN A 201 2.49 3.75 6.60
C GLN A 201 1.78 3.66 5.25
N ILE A 202 1.74 4.77 4.50
CA ILE A 202 0.98 4.83 3.24
C ILE A 202 1.41 3.77 2.23
N ASN A 203 2.70 3.38 2.24
CA ASN A 203 3.22 2.27 1.46
C ASN A 203 3.65 1.16 2.44
N PRO A 204 3.00 -0.01 2.43
CA PRO A 204 3.33 -1.10 3.34
C PRO A 204 4.66 -1.79 3.01
N VAL A 205 5.22 -1.56 1.82
CA VAL A 205 6.53 -2.08 1.39
C VAL A 205 7.47 -0.91 1.16
N SER A 206 8.57 -0.90 1.89
CA SER A 206 9.61 0.14 1.81
C SER A 206 10.89 -0.35 1.13
N SER A 207 11.18 -1.64 1.28
CA SER A 207 12.33 -2.31 0.69
C SER A 207 12.00 -3.75 0.35
N TYR A 208 12.83 -4.31 -0.52
CA TYR A 208 12.77 -5.68 -0.97
C TYR A 208 14.00 -6.44 -0.52
N GLN A 209 13.80 -7.70 -0.18
CA GLN A 209 14.87 -8.66 0.00
C GLN A 209 14.80 -9.67 -1.14
N LEU A 210 15.95 -9.94 -1.74
CA LEU A 210 16.10 -10.93 -2.79
C LEU A 210 16.73 -12.19 -2.22
N ARG A 211 15.96 -13.26 -2.19
CA ARG A 211 16.38 -14.58 -1.71
C ARG A 211 16.78 -15.45 -2.89
N CYS A 212 17.83 -16.27 -2.72
CA CYS A 212 18.37 -17.14 -3.76
C CYS A 212 18.63 -18.53 -3.23
N SER A 213 18.10 -19.56 -3.89
CA SER A 213 18.25 -20.97 -3.48
C SER A 213 19.69 -21.50 -3.50
N LEU A 214 20.63 -20.78 -4.11
CA LEU A 214 22.05 -21.13 -4.15
C LEU A 214 22.85 -20.53 -2.99
N VAL A 215 22.27 -19.60 -2.23
CA VAL A 215 22.96 -18.91 -1.14
C VAL A 215 22.68 -19.61 0.17
N ASN A 216 23.72 -19.75 0.99
CA ASN A 216 23.59 -20.13 2.38
C ASN A 216 24.55 -19.30 3.23
N ASN A 217 23.99 -18.38 4.02
CA ASN A 217 24.70 -17.49 4.92
C ASN A 217 24.41 -17.90 6.38
N PRO A 218 25.37 -18.51 7.09
CA PRO A 218 25.16 -18.98 8.46
C PRO A 218 25.01 -17.85 9.49
N TYR A 219 25.22 -16.59 9.09
CA TYR A 219 25.13 -15.42 9.96
C TYR A 219 23.80 -14.67 9.85
N CYS A 220 22.89 -15.09 8.96
CA CYS A 220 21.61 -14.44 8.75
C CYS A 220 20.44 -15.43 8.90
N ILE A 221 19.31 -14.92 9.35
CA ILE A 221 18.02 -15.61 9.31
C ILE A 221 17.06 -14.64 8.60
N PRO A 222 16.53 -14.99 7.41
CA PRO A 222 16.79 -16.21 6.63
C PRO A 222 18.21 -16.27 6.04
N ASP A 223 18.71 -17.49 5.83
CA ASP A 223 20.08 -17.79 5.41
C ASP A 223 20.31 -17.64 3.89
N ASP A 224 19.26 -17.44 3.10
CA ASP A 224 19.30 -17.43 1.63
C ASP A 224 19.22 -16.00 1.03
N ILE A 225 19.44 -14.96 1.84
CA ILE A 225 19.43 -13.56 1.36
C ILE A 225 20.67 -13.29 0.49
N LEU A 226 20.43 -12.92 -0.77
CA LEU A 226 21.46 -12.53 -1.73
C LEU A 226 21.72 -11.02 -1.74
N THR A 227 20.66 -10.22 -1.70
CA THR A 227 20.78 -8.75 -1.65
C THR A 227 19.50 -8.11 -1.13
N THR A 228 19.58 -6.84 -0.76
CA THR A 228 18.42 -6.00 -0.45
C THR A 228 18.48 -4.74 -1.32
N PHE A 229 17.31 -4.28 -1.75
CA PHE A 229 17.17 -3.07 -2.56
C PHE A 229 15.88 -2.34 -2.20
N ASN A 230 15.76 -1.08 -2.57
CA ASN A 230 14.53 -0.30 -2.38
C ASN A 230 14.01 0.18 -3.73
N THR A 231 12.85 0.83 -3.72
CA THR A 231 12.24 1.42 -4.93
C THR A 231 13.00 2.66 -5.42
N ALA A 232 14.06 3.11 -4.76
CA ALA A 232 14.88 4.28 -5.11
C ALA A 232 14.06 5.57 -5.40
N GLY A 233 12.93 5.75 -4.70
CA GLY A 233 12.05 6.91 -4.87
C GLY A 233 11.17 6.87 -6.14
N THR A 234 11.12 5.74 -6.84
CA THR A 234 10.24 5.55 -8.00
C THR A 234 8.77 5.54 -7.58
N THR A 235 7.92 6.14 -8.41
CA THR A 235 6.47 6.08 -8.27
C THR A 235 5.89 4.88 -9.00
N ILE A 236 4.61 4.60 -8.79
CA ILE A 236 3.90 3.52 -9.47
C ILE A 236 4.05 3.62 -11.01
N GLY A 237 4.38 2.51 -11.66
CA GLY A 237 4.62 2.43 -13.11
C GLY A 237 6.01 2.86 -13.57
N GLN A 238 6.88 3.35 -12.69
CA GLN A 238 8.26 3.68 -13.04
C GLN A 238 9.19 2.46 -12.89
N LEU A 239 10.29 2.46 -13.65
CA LEU A 239 11.30 1.41 -13.60
C LEU A 239 12.18 1.57 -12.34
N VAL A 240 12.17 0.57 -11.47
CA VAL A 240 13.19 0.37 -10.43
C VAL A 240 14.39 -0.28 -11.09
N SER A 241 15.50 0.46 -11.13
CA SER A 241 16.79 -0.02 -11.60
C SER A 241 17.78 -0.03 -10.45
N TYR A 242 18.23 -1.23 -10.08
CA TYR A 242 19.24 -1.44 -9.05
C TYR A 242 20.47 -2.09 -9.70
N GLN A 243 21.60 -1.39 -9.63
CA GLN A 243 22.89 -1.89 -10.08
C GLN A 243 23.91 -1.59 -8.97
N PRO A 244 24.46 -2.60 -8.31
CA PRO A 244 25.42 -2.37 -7.24
C PRO A 244 26.74 -1.81 -7.80
N ASN A 245 27.30 -0.80 -7.13
CA ASN A 245 28.59 -0.21 -7.51
C ASN A 245 29.75 -1.21 -7.35
N GLU A 246 29.63 -2.10 -6.36
CA GLU A 246 30.55 -3.18 -6.10
C GLU A 246 29.77 -4.48 -5.92
N PHE A 247 30.26 -5.58 -6.50
CA PHE A 247 29.61 -6.88 -6.37
C PHE A 247 29.84 -7.43 -4.96
N CYS A 248 28.75 -7.54 -4.20
CA CYS A 248 28.71 -8.31 -2.96
C CYS A 248 28.65 -9.80 -3.29
N TRP A 249 29.81 -10.46 -3.28
CA TRP A 249 29.92 -11.89 -3.55
C TRP A 249 29.47 -12.70 -2.34
N VAL A 250 28.61 -13.67 -2.58
CA VAL A 250 28.12 -14.62 -1.58
C VAL A 250 28.48 -16.03 -2.01
N ASP A 251 28.89 -16.84 -1.06
CA ASP A 251 29.34 -18.22 -1.30
C ASP A 251 28.19 -19.11 -1.75
N VAL A 252 28.45 -19.90 -2.79
CA VAL A 252 27.56 -20.99 -3.22
C VAL A 252 28.11 -22.29 -2.64
N PRO A 253 27.33 -23.05 -1.85
CA PRO A 253 27.76 -24.34 -1.34
C PRO A 253 28.15 -25.29 -2.47
N ASN A 254 29.16 -26.12 -2.22
CA ASN A 254 29.59 -27.11 -3.20
C ASN A 254 28.48 -28.14 -3.43
N GLY A 255 28.11 -28.36 -4.70
CA GLY A 255 27.03 -29.27 -5.03
C GLY A 255 26.63 -29.23 -6.49
N SER A 256 25.75 -30.17 -6.86
CA SER A 256 25.12 -30.20 -8.18
C SER A 256 23.72 -29.65 -8.09
N TYR A 257 23.40 -28.64 -8.89
CA TYR A 257 22.14 -27.93 -8.86
C TYR A 257 21.46 -27.98 -10.23
N ALA A 258 20.16 -28.32 -10.25
CA ALA A 258 19.36 -28.35 -11.47
C ALA A 258 18.77 -26.98 -11.86
N SER A 259 18.50 -26.14 -10.85
CA SER A 259 17.86 -24.85 -11.03
C SER A 259 18.32 -23.80 -10.04
N ILE A 260 18.18 -22.53 -10.41
CA ILE A 260 18.26 -21.37 -9.51
C ILE A 260 16.85 -20.84 -9.29
N THR A 261 16.45 -20.66 -8.03
CA THR A 261 15.21 -19.97 -7.69
C THR A 261 15.53 -18.67 -6.97
N ILE A 262 14.96 -17.57 -7.48
CA ILE A 262 15.00 -16.25 -6.88
C ILE A 262 13.60 -15.94 -6.34
N THR A 263 13.54 -15.44 -5.11
CA THR A 263 12.28 -14.98 -4.50
C THR A 263 12.43 -13.55 -4.02
N VAL A 264 11.53 -12.67 -4.43
CA VAL A 264 11.43 -11.29 -3.94
C VAL A 264 10.43 -11.26 -2.78
N VAL A 265 10.86 -10.80 -1.62
CA VAL A 265 10.01 -10.60 -0.44
C VAL A 265 10.11 -9.15 0.04
N ASP A 266 9.13 -8.71 0.84
CA ASP A 266 9.16 -7.39 1.48
C ASP A 266 10.09 -7.38 2.71
N GLN A 267 10.18 -6.24 3.38
CA GLN A 267 11.02 -6.07 4.56
C GLN A 267 10.63 -6.94 5.77
N GLU A 268 9.41 -7.47 5.78
CA GLU A 268 8.86 -8.37 6.82
C GLU A 268 8.81 -9.83 6.32
N GLU A 269 9.55 -10.16 5.25
CA GLU A 269 9.61 -11.48 4.60
C GLU A 269 8.28 -11.98 4.00
N ARG A 270 7.28 -11.11 3.84
CA ARG A 270 6.03 -11.46 3.16
C ARG A 270 6.24 -11.44 1.65
N PHE A 271 5.46 -12.25 0.94
CA PHE A 271 5.50 -12.23 -0.51
C PHE A 271 5.03 -10.89 -1.06
N ALA A 272 5.96 -10.19 -1.70
CA ALA A 272 5.71 -8.96 -2.42
C ALA A 272 4.89 -9.27 -3.68
N LYS A 273 3.65 -8.80 -3.77
CA LYS A 273 2.84 -8.95 -4.99
C LYS A 273 3.31 -7.96 -6.05
N LEU A 274 3.83 -8.48 -7.17
CA LEU A 274 4.28 -7.71 -8.32
C LEU A 274 3.22 -7.83 -9.42
N ASN A 275 2.47 -6.75 -9.66
CA ASN A 275 1.40 -6.76 -10.64
C ASN A 275 1.94 -6.71 -12.08
N ASP A 276 3.14 -6.16 -12.29
CA ASP A 276 3.84 -6.21 -13.58
C ASP A 276 4.78 -7.42 -13.64
N THR A 277 4.67 -8.17 -14.72
CA THR A 277 5.50 -9.36 -15.00
C THR A 277 6.78 -8.99 -15.76
N ASN A 278 6.91 -7.77 -16.26
CA ASN A 278 8.06 -7.30 -16.99
C ASN A 278 9.19 -6.94 -16.03
N MET A 279 10.14 -7.88 -15.89
CA MET A 279 11.34 -7.72 -15.08
C MET A 279 12.52 -8.45 -15.69
N LEU A 280 13.71 -8.01 -15.31
CA LEU A 280 15.00 -8.55 -15.72
C LEU A 280 15.96 -8.53 -14.53
N ILE A 281 16.32 -9.71 -14.04
CA ILE A 281 17.30 -9.91 -12.96
C ILE A 281 18.51 -10.60 -13.56
N SER A 282 19.67 -9.95 -13.48
CA SER A 282 20.93 -10.51 -13.94
C SER A 282 21.79 -10.86 -12.73
N LEU A 283 22.21 -12.12 -12.66
CA LEU A 283 23.14 -12.68 -11.70
C LEU A 283 24.51 -12.84 -12.37
N ILE A 284 25.58 -12.72 -11.59
CA ILE A 284 26.92 -13.06 -12.01
C ILE A 284 27.48 -14.14 -11.08
N ILE A 285 28.05 -15.19 -11.66
CA ILE A 285 28.69 -16.29 -10.93
C ILE A 285 30.16 -16.33 -11.33
N ARG A 286 31.05 -16.57 -10.36
CA ARG A 286 32.47 -16.82 -10.59
C ARG A 286 32.97 -17.99 -9.75
N GLN A 287 34.03 -18.63 -10.20
CA GLN A 287 34.83 -19.49 -9.33
C GLN A 287 35.77 -18.63 -8.48
N LYS A 288 35.88 -18.97 -7.19
CA LYS A 288 36.92 -18.49 -6.29
C LYS A 288 38.28 -18.86 -6.88
N LYS A 289 39.24 -17.96 -6.70
CA LYS A 289 40.62 -18.20 -7.09
C LYS A 289 41.39 -18.77 -5.91
#